data_AF-A0A8S3HAV2-F1
#
_entry.id   AF-A0A8S3HAV2-F1
#
_cell.length_a   1.000
_cell.length_b   1.000
_cell.length_c   1.000
_cell.angle_alpha   90.00
_cell.angle_beta   90.00
_cell.angle_gamma   90.00
#
_symmetry.space_group_name_H-M   'P 1'
#
loop_
_entity.id
_entity.type
_entity.pdbx_description
1 polymer ?
#
loop_
_entity_poly.entity_id
_entity_poly.type
_entity_poly.pdbx_seq_one_letter_code
_entity_poly.pdbx_strand_id
1 'polypeptide(L)'
;MSVSANAFRWLDILEKEFDKAFVDLDLLLGDIDEDQSEITDDGRARMTILSSCFAQLSHKVQTISEVNAKLEAQLLDARTEIFNIKTDKQVLEQQINNTMAQLQTSQLECQILKNEGEIEGADKIRKRL
;
A
#
# COMPACT_ATOMS: atom_id res chain seq x y z
N MET A 1 -2.64 8.82 -10.00
CA MET A 1 -2.94 7.52 -10.64
C MET A 1 -1.93 6.51 -10.15
N SER A 2 -2.37 5.31 -9.78
CA SER A 2 -1.50 4.19 -9.41
C SER A 2 -0.55 3.83 -10.57
N VAL A 3 0.64 3.31 -10.26
CA VAL A 3 1.61 2.93 -11.31
C VAL A 3 1.02 1.82 -12.18
N SER A 4 0.30 0.89 -11.58
CA SER A 4 -0.43 -0.18 -12.28
C SER A 4 -1.51 0.34 -13.22
N ALA A 5 -2.30 1.34 -12.80
CA ALA A 5 -3.34 1.93 -13.65
C ALA A 5 -2.76 2.57 -14.92
N ASN A 6 -1.59 3.19 -14.81
CA ASN A 6 -0.88 3.73 -15.96
C ASN A 6 -0.35 2.63 -16.90
N ALA A 7 0.09 1.50 -16.34
CA ALA A 7 0.61 0.38 -17.12
C ALA A 7 -0.47 -0.26 -18.02
N PHE A 8 -1.69 -0.48 -17.50
CA PHE A 8 -2.81 -0.98 -18.31
C PHE A 8 -3.17 -0.03 -19.45
N ARG A 9 -3.26 1.27 -19.17
CA ARG A 9 -3.56 2.27 -20.21
C ARG A 9 -2.49 2.28 -21.32
N TRP A 10 -1.23 2.13 -20.95
CA TRP A 10 -0.13 2.05 -21.92
C TRP A 10 -0.21 0.78 -22.76
N LEU A 11 -0.55 -0.35 -22.14
CA LEU A 11 -0.73 -1.60 -22.86
C LEU A 11 -1.87 -1.52 -23.87
N ASP A 12 -3.01 -0.93 -23.51
CA ASP A 12 -4.15 -0.75 -24.43
C ASP A 12 -3.78 0.09 -25.67
N ILE A 13 -2.90 1.09 -25.50
CA ILE A 13 -2.41 1.92 -26.61
C ILE A 13 -1.48 1.10 -27.50
N LEU A 14 -0.53 0.38 -26.90
CA LEU A 14 0.41 -0.46 -27.62
C LEU A 14 -0.27 -1.58 -28.40
N GLU A 15 -1.29 -2.23 -27.84
CA GLU A 15 -2.07 -3.25 -28.54
C GLU A 15 -2.74 -2.68 -29.79
N LYS A 16 -3.36 -1.50 -29.69
CA LYS A 16 -3.98 -0.84 -30.86
C LYS A 16 -2.97 -0.45 -31.92
N GLU A 17 -1.81 0.07 -31.52
CA GLU A 17 -0.74 0.44 -32.45
C GLU A 17 -0.14 -0.79 -33.13
N PHE A 18 0.05 -1.88 -32.37
CA PHE A 18 0.54 -3.15 -32.88
C PHE A 18 -0.44 -3.75 -33.89
N ASP A 19 -1.73 -3.87 -33.54
CA ASP A 19 -2.76 -4.43 -34.42
C ASP A 19 -2.86 -3.66 -35.74
N LYS A 20 -2.82 -2.33 -35.67
CA LYS A 20 -2.83 -1.48 -36.86
C LYS A 20 -1.60 -1.75 -37.74
N ALA A 21 -0.40 -1.71 -37.16
CA ALA A 21 0.83 -1.96 -37.90
C ALA A 21 0.88 -3.38 -38.48
N PHE A 22 0.31 -4.35 -37.78
CA PHE A 22 0.21 -5.74 -38.23
C PHE A 22 -0.70 -5.86 -39.46
N VAL A 23 -1.87 -5.23 -39.45
CA VAL A 23 -2.78 -5.20 -40.61
C VAL A 23 -2.14 -4.46 -41.78
N ASP A 24 -1.55 -3.28 -41.54
CA ASP A 24 -0.88 -2.50 -42.59
C ASP A 24 0.25 -3.31 -43.25
N LEU A 25 0.98 -4.11 -42.47
CA LEU A 25 2.04 -4.98 -42.98
C LEU A 25 1.51 -6.17 -43.80
N ASP A 26 0.42 -6.82 -43.38
CA ASP A 26 -0.18 -7.93 -44.15
C ASP A 26 -0.75 -7.45 -45.48
N LEU A 27 -1.31 -6.23 -45.52
CA LEU A 27 -1.73 -5.58 -46.77
C LEU A 27 -0.56 -5.37 -47.72
N LEU A 28 0.56 -4.83 -47.23
CA LEU A 28 1.77 -4.65 -48.05
C LEU A 28 2.34 -5.97 -48.58
N LEU A 29 2.27 -7.05 -47.80
CA LEU A 29 2.68 -8.38 -48.26
C LEU A 29 1.73 -8.96 -49.31
N GLY A 30 0.46 -8.55 -49.29
CA GLY A 30 -0.55 -8.93 -50.29
C GLY A 30 -0.38 -8.22 -51.64
N ASP A 31 0.33 -7.10 -51.68
CA ASP A 31 0.61 -6.34 -52.91
C ASP A 31 1.84 -6.86 -53.68
N ILE A 32 2.55 -7.86 -53.14
CA ILE A 32 3.71 -8.49 -53.78
C ILE A 32 3.24 -9.36 -54.95
N ASP A 33 3.97 -9.32 -56.07
CA ASP A 33 3.66 -10.10 -57.27
C ASP A 33 3.63 -11.63 -56.97
N GLU A 34 2.73 -12.34 -57.64
CA GLU A 34 2.47 -13.78 -57.40
C GLU A 34 3.68 -14.67 -57.72
N ASP A 35 4.59 -14.20 -58.58
CA ASP A 35 5.87 -14.87 -58.87
C ASP A 35 6.89 -14.80 -57.72
N GLN A 36 6.62 -13.99 -56.69
CA GLN A 36 7.42 -13.83 -55.47
C GLN A 36 6.71 -14.35 -54.21
N SER A 37 5.78 -15.31 -54.35
CA SER A 37 4.95 -15.83 -53.25
C SER A 37 5.73 -16.31 -52.02
N GLU A 38 6.97 -16.81 -52.21
CA GLU A 38 7.85 -17.24 -51.11
C GLU A 38 8.17 -16.10 -50.12
N ILE A 39 8.28 -14.86 -50.62
CA ILE A 39 8.54 -13.68 -49.79
C ILE A 39 7.32 -13.36 -48.92
N THR A 40 6.13 -13.43 -49.50
CA THR A 40 4.86 -13.24 -48.77
C THR A 40 4.68 -14.30 -47.69
N ASP A 41 4.98 -15.57 -48.00
CA ASP A 41 4.86 -16.67 -47.05
C ASP A 41 5.86 -16.56 -45.88
N ASP A 42 7.13 -16.26 -46.14
CA ASP A 42 8.13 -16.02 -45.08
C ASP A 42 7.76 -14.78 -44.24
N GLY A 43 7.26 -13.72 -44.89
CA GLY A 43 6.76 -12.52 -44.23
C GLY A 43 5.64 -12.84 -43.23
N ARG A 44 4.60 -13.57 -43.65
CA ARG A 44 3.48 -13.98 -42.79
C ARG A 44 3.90 -14.95 -41.68
N ALA A 45 4.86 -15.83 -41.94
CA ALA A 45 5.43 -16.71 -40.92
C ALA A 45 6.12 -15.89 -39.81
N ARG A 46 6.93 -14.89 -40.18
CA ARG A 46 7.58 -13.97 -39.22
C ARG A 46 6.56 -13.11 -38.46
N MET A 47 5.53 -12.62 -39.15
CA MET A 47 4.43 -11.89 -38.51
C MET A 47 3.74 -12.74 -37.45
N THR A 48 3.45 -14.00 -37.75
CA THR A 48 2.87 -14.95 -36.77
C THR A 48 3.76 -15.06 -35.51
N ILE A 49 5.08 -15.15 -35.69
CA ILE A 49 6.03 -15.18 -34.57
C ILE A 49 5.99 -13.86 -33.78
N LEU A 50 5.99 -12.70 -34.46
CA LEU A 50 5.91 -11.39 -33.81
C LEU A 50 4.63 -11.23 -32.99
N SER A 51 3.48 -11.63 -33.55
CA SER A 51 2.18 -11.61 -32.86
C SER A 51 2.20 -12.50 -31.61
N SER A 52 2.75 -13.71 -31.71
CA SER A 52 2.90 -14.61 -30.55
C SER A 52 3.81 -14.01 -29.47
N CYS A 53 4.94 -13.42 -29.84
CA CYS A 53 5.84 -12.75 -28.91
C CYS A 53 5.16 -11.55 -28.23
N PHE A 54 4.43 -10.75 -28.98
CA PHE A 54 3.70 -9.59 -28.45
C PHE A 54 2.59 -10.02 -27.49
N ALA A 55 1.78 -11.03 -27.83
CA ALA A 55 0.75 -11.57 -26.95
C ALA A 55 1.33 -12.08 -25.61
N GLN A 56 2.47 -12.79 -25.66
CA GLN A 56 3.17 -13.24 -24.45
C GLN A 56 3.71 -12.07 -23.61
N LEU A 57 4.24 -11.03 -24.27
CA LEU A 57 4.70 -9.82 -23.59
C LEU A 57 3.53 -9.09 -22.92
N SER A 58 2.42 -8.88 -23.63
CA SER A 58 1.21 -8.25 -23.10
C SER A 58 0.70 -8.99 -21.87
N HIS A 59 0.58 -10.32 -21.93
CA HIS A 59 0.17 -11.13 -20.79
C HIS A 59 1.11 -10.97 -19.58
N LYS A 60 2.43 -10.95 -19.79
CA LYS A 60 3.40 -10.75 -18.70
C LYS A 60 3.27 -9.36 -18.09
N VAL A 61 3.08 -8.32 -18.91
CA VAL A 61 2.88 -6.94 -18.43
C VAL A 61 1.57 -6.82 -17.65
N GLN A 62 0.48 -7.44 -18.11
CA GLN A 62 -0.79 -7.50 -17.37
C GLN A 62 -0.59 -8.16 -16.01
N THR A 63 0.02 -9.35 -15.98
CA THR A 63 0.28 -10.08 -14.73
C THR A 63 1.11 -9.25 -13.74
N ILE A 64 2.18 -8.60 -14.21
CA ILE A 64 3.01 -7.74 -13.35
C ILE A 64 2.21 -6.54 -12.84
N SER A 65 1.38 -5.93 -13.69
CA SER A 65 0.57 -4.77 -13.34
C SER A 65 -0.51 -5.10 -12.31
N GLU A 66 -1.15 -6.27 -12.42
CA GLU A 66 -2.10 -6.80 -11.44
C GLU A 66 -1.44 -7.06 -10.08
N VAL A 67 -0.28 -7.73 -10.09
CA VAL A 67 0.48 -7.99 -8.86
C VAL A 67 0.91 -6.68 -8.20
N ASN A 68 1.38 -5.71 -8.99
CA ASN A 68 1.74 -4.39 -8.49
C ASN A 68 0.53 -3.68 -7.87
N ALA A 69 -0.66 -3.77 -8.47
CA ALA A 69 -1.87 -3.14 -7.92
C ALA A 69 -2.24 -3.75 -6.56
N LYS A 70 -2.10 -5.08 -6.44
CA LYS A 70 -2.32 -5.79 -5.18
C LYS A 70 -1.30 -5.37 -4.11
N LEU A 71 -0.02 -5.25 -4.47
CA LEU A 71 1.02 -4.80 -3.55
C LEU A 71 0.82 -3.35 -3.12
N GLU A 72 0.42 -2.46 -4.03
CA GLU A 72 0.09 -1.07 -3.72
C GLU A 72 -1.07 -0.99 -2.70
N ALA A 73 -2.10 -1.82 -2.85
CA ALA A 73 -3.21 -1.89 -1.90
C ALA A 73 -2.75 -2.39 -0.52
N GLN A 74 -2.02 -3.51 -0.47
CA GLN A 74 -1.48 -4.06 0.79
C GLN A 74 -0.56 -3.07 1.50
N LEU A 75 0.25 -2.32 0.75
CA LEU A 75 1.12 -1.29 1.31
C LEU A 75 0.32 -0.14 1.93
N LEU A 76 -0.77 0.28 1.28
CA LEU A 76 -1.67 1.30 1.81
C LEU A 76 -2.36 0.84 3.09
N ASP A 77 -2.85 -0.40 3.11
CA ASP A 77 -3.50 -1.01 4.28
C ASP A 77 -2.53 -1.07 5.46
N ALA A 78 -1.33 -1.60 5.25
CA ALA A 78 -0.30 -1.70 6.30
C ALA A 78 0.12 -0.32 6.84
N ARG A 79 0.22 0.70 5.97
CA ARG A 79 0.51 2.08 6.40
C ARG A 79 -0.61 2.64 7.28
N THR A 80 -1.86 2.35 6.93
CA THR A 80 -3.03 2.77 7.70
C THR A 80 -3.06 2.09 9.07
N GLU A 81 -2.77 0.78 9.12
CA GLU A 81 -2.67 0.03 10.37
C GLU A 81 -1.56 0.58 11.29
N ILE A 82 -0.37 0.84 10.75
CA ILE A 82 0.73 1.46 11.50
C ILE A 82 0.33 2.83 12.05
N PHE A 83 -0.37 3.65 11.25
CA PHE A 83 -0.84 4.95 11.69
C PHE A 83 -1.82 4.85 12.86
N ASN A 84 -2.78 3.92 12.77
CA ASN A 84 -3.75 3.67 13.84
C ASN A 84 -3.04 3.19 15.12
N ILE A 85 -2.16 2.19 15.03
CA ILE A 85 -1.40 1.68 16.17
C ILE A 85 -0.56 2.78 16.83
N LYS A 86 0.08 3.64 16.05
CA LYS A 86 0.85 4.77 16.59
C LYS A 86 -0.05 5.76 17.34
N THR A 87 -1.23 6.04 16.80
CA THR A 87 -2.20 6.93 17.43
C THR A 87 -2.72 6.34 18.73
N ASP A 88 -3.10 5.06 18.73
CA ASP A 88 -3.57 4.34 19.92
C ASP A 88 -2.50 4.29 21.00
N LYS A 89 -1.24 4.01 20.60
CA LYS A 89 -0.10 4.04 21.52
C LYS A 89 0.04 5.41 22.18
N GLN A 90 -0.02 6.49 21.40
CA GLN A 90 0.11 7.85 21.93
C GLN A 90 -1.02 8.17 22.94
N VAL A 91 -2.25 7.75 22.64
CA VAL A 91 -3.40 7.91 23.54
C VAL A 91 -3.17 7.13 24.84
N LEU A 92 -2.74 5.88 24.75
CA LEU A 92 -2.45 5.04 25.92
C LEU A 92 -1.31 5.61 26.77
N GLU A 93 -0.22 6.09 26.15
CA GLU A 93 0.87 6.77 26.85
C GLU A 93 0.37 8.01 27.61
N GLN A 94 -0.53 8.79 27.01
CA GLN A 94 -1.13 9.93 27.68
C GLN A 94 -2.05 9.52 28.85
N GLN A 95 -2.83 8.45 28.69
CA GLN A 95 -3.65 7.90 29.77
C GLN A 95 -2.81 7.38 30.94
N ILE A 96 -1.69 6.71 30.66
CA ILE A 96 -0.73 6.25 31.67
C ILE A 96 -0.19 7.46 32.45
N ASN A 97 0.28 8.49 31.74
CA ASN A 97 0.82 9.69 32.37
C ASN A 97 -0.22 10.41 33.24
N ASN A 98 -1.46 10.53 32.77
CA ASN A 98 -2.55 11.15 33.52
C ASN A 98 -2.89 10.35 34.79
N THR A 99 -2.98 9.02 34.68
CA THR A 99 -3.30 8.14 35.81
C THR A 99 -2.17 8.15 36.85
N MET A 100 -0.91 8.16 36.39
CA MET A 100 0.25 8.28 37.26
C MET A 100 0.23 9.60 38.04
N ALA A 101 -0.09 10.71 37.38
CA ALA A 101 -0.23 12.00 38.05
C ALA A 101 -1.37 11.98 39.09
N GLN A 102 -2.53 11.40 38.76
CA GLN A 102 -3.65 11.24 39.71
C GLN A 102 -3.27 10.41 40.93
N LEU A 103 -2.51 9.33 40.74
CA LEU A 103 -2.02 8.50 41.84
C LEU A 103 -1.06 9.30 42.74
N GLN A 104 -0.14 10.06 42.16
CA GLN A 104 0.78 10.92 42.92
C GLN A 104 0.03 11.96 43.75
N THR A 105 -0.99 12.61 43.17
CA THR A 105 -1.85 13.56 43.91
C THR A 105 -2.56 12.87 45.07
N SER A 106 -3.18 11.72 44.82
CA SER A 106 -3.91 10.96 45.87
C SER A 106 -2.99 10.47 47.00
N GLN A 107 -1.75 10.10 46.67
CA GLN A 107 -0.74 9.71 47.67
C GLN A 107 -0.34 10.88 48.56
N LEU A 108 -0.16 12.08 47.97
CA LEU A 108 0.12 13.30 48.73
C LEU A 108 -1.04 13.66 49.66
N GLU A 109 -2.28 13.60 49.18
CA GLU A 109 -3.49 13.83 49.99
C GLU A 109 -3.57 12.87 51.18
N CYS A 110 -3.33 11.57 50.95
CA CYS A 110 -3.28 10.57 52.02
C CYS A 110 -2.20 10.86 53.07
N GLN A 111 -1.03 11.35 52.65
CA GLN A 111 0.06 11.71 53.57
C GLN A 111 -0.30 12.93 54.42
N ILE A 112 -0.93 13.95 53.82
CA ILE A 112 -1.39 15.12 54.54
C ILE A 112 -2.40 14.71 55.62
N LEU A 113 -3.41 13.92 55.27
CA LEU A 113 -4.43 13.45 56.22
C LEU A 113 -3.83 12.61 57.36
N LYS A 114 -2.82 11.77 57.08
CA LYS A 114 -2.10 11.03 58.13
C LYS A 114 -1.38 11.95 59.09
N ASN A 115 -0.65 12.94 58.58
CA ASN A 115 0.08 13.90 59.39
C ASN A 115 -0.86 14.74 60.27
N GLU A 116 -2.02 15.16 59.74
CA GLU A 116 -3.04 15.87 60.51
C GLU A 116 -3.63 15.01 61.65
N GLY A 117 -3.91 13.73 61.38
CA GLY A 117 -4.40 12.78 62.39
C GLY A 117 -3.37 12.50 63.50
N GLU A 118 -2.08 12.44 63.17
CA GLU A 118 -1.00 12.27 64.15
C GLU A 118 -0.85 13.50 65.06
N ILE A 119 -0.96 14.71 64.50
CA ILE A 119 -0.92 15.97 65.27
C ILE A 119 -2.12 16.04 66.24
N GLU A 120 -3.34 15.75 65.77
CA GLU A 120 -4.52 15.70 66.64
C GLU A 120 -4.40 14.64 67.75
N GLY A 121 -3.85 13.47 67.43
CA GLY A 121 -3.64 12.39 68.39
C GLY A 121 -2.66 12.77 69.48
N ALA A 122 -1.54 13.40 69.09
CA ALA A 122 -0.54 13.91 70.03
C ALA A 122 -1.13 14.97 70.97
N ASP A 123 -1.94 15.91 70.44
CA ASP A 123 -2.60 16.94 71.25
C ASP A 123 -3.63 16.37 72.22
N LYS A 124 -4.37 15.33 71.83
CA LYS A 124 -5.32 14.62 72.72
C LYS A 124 -4.61 13.89 73.86
N ILE A 125 -3.44 13.32 73.62
CA ILE A 125 -2.62 12.67 74.65
C ILE A 125 -2.06 13.72 75.62
N ARG A 126 -1.56 14.84 75.09
CA ARG A 126 -0.98 15.92 75.89
C ARG A 126 -1.97 16.57 76.85
N LYS A 127 -3.27 16.59 76.50
CA LYS A 127 -4.36 17.07 77.38
C LYS A 127 -4.80 16.07 78.46
N ARG A 128 -4.36 14.81 78.40
CA ARG A 128 -4.73 13.76 79.37
C ARG A 128 -3.67 13.48 80.44
N LEU A 129 -2.45 14.01 80.27
CA LEU A 129 -1.36 13.97 81.25
C LEU A 129 -1.38 15.25 82.09
#